data_AF-A0A158EP96-F1
#
_entry.id   AF-A0A158EP96-F1
#
_cell.length_a   1.000
_cell.length_b   1.000
_cell.length_c   1.000
_cell.angle_alpha   90.00
_cell.angle_beta   90.00
_cell.angle_gamma   90.00
#
_symmetry.space_group_name_H-M   'P 1'
#
loop_
_entity.id
_entity.type
_entity.pdbx_description
1 polymer ?
#
loop_
_entity_poly.entity_id
_entity_poly.type
_entity_poly.pdbx_seq_one_letter_code
_entity_poly.pdbx_strand_id
1 'polypeptide(L)'
;MAAEAALDGIYVIRTAVPHERMSSDDVVRNYKSLSQVEQAFRSIKTVDLEVRPIYHRLADRVRAHLLLCMLAYYIKWHMMQAWRPLLFADEEQAAKAQRDPVAPATRSASALRKVSGRTLGDGTCVHSFDSLLHHLSTIVRNACHHPGASAHEATFTLDTAPDHKQQKALELLKTIAV
;
A
#
# COMPACT_ATOMS: atom_id res chain seq x y z
N MET A 1 -23.28 5.17 -37.79
CA MET A 1 -22.63 6.35 -38.40
C MET A 1 -23.07 7.68 -37.80
N ALA A 2 -24.28 8.22 -38.01
CA ALA A 2 -24.65 9.54 -37.45
C ALA A 2 -24.70 9.57 -35.90
N ALA A 3 -25.17 8.50 -35.26
CA ALA A 3 -25.18 8.39 -33.79
C ALA A 3 -23.78 8.17 -33.18
N GLU A 4 -22.83 7.64 -33.94
CA GLU A 4 -21.43 7.45 -33.49
C GLU A 4 -20.63 8.73 -33.63
N ALA A 5 -20.84 9.51 -34.71
CA ALA A 5 -20.22 10.82 -34.91
C ALA A 5 -20.65 11.86 -33.86
N ALA A 6 -21.84 11.72 -33.27
CA ALA A 6 -22.30 12.58 -32.17
C ALA A 6 -21.56 12.33 -30.84
N LEU A 7 -20.83 11.22 -30.74
CA LEU A 7 -20.04 10.82 -29.57
C LEU A 7 -18.54 11.07 -29.77
N ASP A 8 -18.14 11.72 -30.87
CA ASP A 8 -16.73 12.05 -31.10
C ASP A 8 -16.21 12.97 -29.99
N GLY A 9 -15.11 12.55 -29.35
CA GLY A 9 -14.54 13.22 -28.18
C GLY A 9 -15.20 12.87 -26.84
N ILE A 10 -16.24 12.03 -26.82
CA ILE A 10 -16.92 11.57 -25.61
C ILE A 10 -16.50 10.13 -25.29
N TYR A 11 -16.03 9.90 -24.06
CA TYR A 11 -15.70 8.55 -23.61
C TYR A 11 -16.97 7.85 -23.10
N VAL A 12 -17.41 6.81 -23.81
CA VAL A 12 -18.63 6.05 -23.44
C VAL A 12 -18.24 4.71 -22.83
N ILE A 13 -18.79 4.42 -21.65
CA ILE A 13 -18.64 3.12 -21.00
C ILE A 13 -19.93 2.33 -21.21
N ARG A 14 -19.82 1.14 -21.80
CA ARG A 14 -20.93 0.20 -21.98
C ARG A 14 -20.72 -1.02 -21.09
N THR A 15 -21.78 -1.45 -20.42
CA THR A 15 -21.77 -2.65 -19.57
C THR A 15 -22.98 -3.53 -19.89
N ALA A 16 -22.83 -4.84 -19.69
CA ALA A 16 -23.94 -5.80 -19.75
C ALA A 16 -24.65 -5.96 -18.39
N VAL A 17 -24.18 -5.27 -17.35
CA VAL A 17 -24.80 -5.32 -16.01
C VAL A 17 -26.11 -4.50 -16.04
N PRO A 18 -27.24 -5.08 -15.60
CA PRO A 18 -28.51 -4.36 -15.49
C PRO A 18 -28.43 -3.19 -14.51
N HIS A 19 -29.16 -2.11 -14.79
CA HIS A 19 -29.15 -0.88 -14.00
C HIS A 19 -29.62 -1.11 -12.55
N GLU A 20 -30.51 -2.07 -12.31
CA GLU A 20 -31.00 -2.43 -10.97
C GLU A 20 -29.88 -3.01 -10.08
N ARG A 21 -28.82 -3.55 -10.70
CA ARG A 21 -27.66 -4.10 -9.98
C ARG A 21 -26.49 -3.11 -9.86
N MET A 22 -26.41 -2.11 -10.73
CA MET A 22 -25.31 -1.16 -10.74
C MET A 22 -25.74 0.16 -11.38
N SER A 23 -25.65 1.24 -10.62
CA SER A 23 -25.92 2.58 -11.14
C SER A 23 -24.88 2.98 -12.18
N SER A 24 -25.22 3.93 -13.06
CA SER A 24 -24.27 4.49 -14.03
C SER A 24 -23.00 5.03 -13.36
N ASP A 25 -23.13 5.68 -12.20
CA ASP A 25 -21.99 6.20 -11.45
C ASP A 25 -21.09 5.06 -10.97
N ASP A 26 -21.68 3.98 -10.45
CA ASP A 26 -20.92 2.82 -9.99
C ASP A 26 -20.23 2.09 -11.14
N VAL A 27 -20.82 2.07 -12.34
CA VAL A 27 -20.17 1.57 -13.55
C VAL A 27 -18.90 2.38 -13.83
N VAL A 28 -18.98 3.71 -13.79
CA VAL A 28 -17.80 4.58 -14.01
C VAL A 28 -16.76 4.37 -12.90
N ARG A 29 -17.17 4.26 -11.63
CA ARG A 29 -16.26 3.99 -10.49
C ARG A 29 -15.51 2.68 -10.68
N ASN A 30 -16.22 1.62 -11.04
CA ASN A 30 -15.65 0.29 -11.24
C ASN A 30 -14.73 0.26 -12.47
N TYR A 31 -15.10 0.96 -13.53
CA TYR A 31 -14.20 1.11 -14.67
C TYR A 31 -12.91 1.85 -14.28
N LYS A 32 -13.01 2.96 -13.53
CA LYS A 32 -11.84 3.71 -13.05
C LYS A 32 -11.02 2.94 -12.02
N SER A 33 -11.61 2.02 -11.25
CA SER A 33 -10.88 1.20 -10.28
C SER A 33 -9.91 0.22 -10.96
N LEU A 34 -10.04 -0.04 -12.26
CA LEU A 34 -9.06 -0.79 -13.05
C LEU A 34 -7.66 -0.16 -13.00
N SER A 35 -7.57 1.17 -12.85
CA SER A 35 -6.28 1.85 -12.62
C SER A 35 -5.57 1.37 -11.35
N GLN A 36 -6.30 0.88 -10.35
CA GLN A 36 -5.70 0.27 -9.14
C GLN A 36 -5.02 -1.05 -9.47
N VAL A 37 -5.56 -1.81 -10.42
CA VAL A 37 -4.97 -3.06 -10.92
C VAL A 37 -3.68 -2.74 -11.68
N GLU A 38 -3.70 -1.72 -12.54
CA GLU A 38 -2.48 -1.26 -13.22
C GLU A 38 -1.42 -0.78 -12.24
N GLN A 39 -1.84 -0.03 -11.21
CA GLN A 39 -0.95 0.41 -10.14
C GLN A 39 -0.38 -0.77 -9.36
N ALA A 40 -1.18 -1.81 -9.09
CA ALA A 40 -0.72 -3.05 -8.48
C ALA A 40 0.37 -3.71 -9.34
N PHE A 41 0.12 -3.89 -10.64
CA PHE A 41 1.10 -4.43 -11.58
C PHE A 41 2.36 -3.57 -11.67
N ARG A 42 2.24 -2.23 -11.60
CA ARG A 42 3.40 -1.32 -11.57
C ARG A 42 4.22 -1.47 -10.29
N SER A 43 3.57 -1.50 -9.12
CA SER A 43 4.24 -1.69 -7.83
C SER A 43 4.98 -3.03 -7.77
N ILE A 44 4.36 -4.10 -8.28
CA ILE A 44 4.97 -5.42 -8.44
C ILE A 44 6.22 -5.31 -9.33
N LYS A 45 6.10 -4.71 -10.53
CA LYS A 45 7.18 -4.70 -11.52
C LYS A 45 8.37 -3.78 -11.20
N THR A 46 8.14 -2.62 -10.58
CA THR A 46 9.12 -1.52 -10.66
C THR A 46 9.50 -0.84 -9.36
N VAL A 47 8.61 -0.75 -8.36
CA VAL A 47 8.80 0.23 -7.27
C VAL A 47 9.08 -0.42 -5.91
N ASP A 48 8.51 -1.59 -5.61
CA ASP A 48 8.47 -2.05 -4.22
C ASP A 48 8.93 -3.49 -3.97
N LEU A 49 8.80 -4.38 -4.96
CA LEU A 49 9.11 -5.80 -4.79
C LEU A 49 10.28 -6.28 -5.63
N GLU A 50 10.86 -5.39 -6.44
CA GLU A 50 11.91 -5.69 -7.42
C GLU A 50 11.68 -7.05 -8.13
N VAL A 51 10.53 -7.20 -8.83
CA VAL A 51 10.40 -8.17 -9.94
C VAL A 51 11.28 -7.70 -11.12
N ARG A 52 12.53 -7.32 -10.84
CA ARG A 52 13.57 -7.28 -11.86
C ARG A 52 13.80 -8.70 -12.35
N PRO A 53 14.33 -8.88 -13.56
CA PRO A 53 14.36 -10.19 -14.19
C PRO A 53 15.27 -11.14 -13.41
N ILE A 54 14.70 -11.95 -12.52
CA ILE A 54 15.29 -13.22 -12.15
C ILE A 54 14.95 -14.14 -13.32
N TYR A 55 15.94 -14.38 -14.19
CA TYR A 55 15.78 -15.18 -15.41
C TYR A 55 15.58 -16.66 -15.05
N HIS A 56 14.39 -16.99 -14.57
CA HIS A 56 14.00 -18.36 -14.31
C HIS A 56 13.86 -19.13 -15.63
N ARG A 57 14.61 -20.22 -15.76
CA ARG A 57 14.62 -21.08 -16.96
C ARG A 57 13.64 -22.24 -16.89
N LEU A 58 13.13 -22.54 -15.70
CA LEU A 58 12.17 -23.63 -15.45
C LEU A 58 10.79 -23.04 -15.15
N ALA A 59 9.76 -23.61 -15.78
CA ALA A 59 8.38 -23.14 -15.65
C ALA A 59 7.90 -23.05 -14.19
N ASP A 60 8.26 -24.02 -13.35
CA ASP A 60 7.84 -24.03 -11.95
C ASP A 60 8.50 -22.91 -11.13
N ARG A 61 9.75 -22.55 -11.45
CA ARG A 61 10.43 -21.43 -10.79
C ARG A 61 9.80 -20.09 -11.17
N VAL A 62 9.36 -19.95 -12.43
CA VAL A 62 8.60 -18.78 -12.88
C VAL A 62 7.29 -18.66 -12.09
N ARG A 63 6.52 -19.75 -12.01
CA ARG A 63 5.24 -19.77 -11.27
C ARG A 63 5.42 -19.44 -9.79
N ALA A 64 6.41 -20.04 -9.14
CA ALA A 64 6.71 -19.79 -7.73
C ALA A 64 7.09 -18.33 -7.48
N HIS A 65 7.94 -17.74 -8.33
CA HIS A 65 8.33 -16.33 -8.22
C HIS A 65 7.12 -15.40 -8.37
N LEU A 66 6.28 -15.61 -9.39
CA LEU A 66 5.05 -14.82 -9.57
C LEU A 66 4.12 -14.92 -8.35
N LEU A 67 3.96 -16.12 -7.78
CA LEU A 67 3.16 -16.32 -6.57
C LEU A 67 3.72 -15.53 -5.38
N LEU A 68 5.03 -15.63 -5.12
CA LEU A 68 5.67 -14.88 -4.04
C LEU A 68 5.53 -13.37 -4.22
N CYS A 69 5.65 -12.88 -5.46
CA CYS A 69 5.48 -11.47 -5.76
C CYS A 69 4.04 -10.98 -5.55
N MET A 70 3.05 -11.79 -5.94
CA MET A 70 1.64 -11.49 -5.65
C MET A 70 1.35 -11.48 -4.15
N LEU A 71 1.90 -12.44 -3.39
CA LEU A 71 1.73 -12.52 -1.94
C LEU A 71 2.38 -11.33 -1.22
N ALA A 72 3.61 -10.98 -1.57
CA ALA A 72 4.30 -9.85 -0.96
C ALA A 72 3.63 -8.51 -1.32
N TYR A 73 3.08 -8.36 -2.52
CA TYR A 73 2.22 -7.22 -2.85
C TYR A 73 0.95 -7.18 -1.99
N TYR A 74 0.28 -8.33 -1.81
CA TYR A 74 -0.93 -8.43 -0.99
C TYR A 74 -0.66 -7.99 0.47
N ILE A 75 0.44 -8.49 1.05
CA ILE A 75 0.89 -8.10 2.39
C ILE A 75 1.15 -6.59 2.44
N LYS A 76 1.95 -6.06 1.50
CA LYS A 76 2.24 -4.62 1.42
C LYS A 76 0.97 -3.79 1.34
N TRP A 77 -0.01 -4.19 0.52
CA TRP A 77 -1.27 -3.48 0.37
C TRP A 77 -2.01 -3.37 1.70
N HIS A 78 -2.15 -4.49 2.42
CA HIS A 78 -2.78 -4.52 3.75
C HIS A 78 -2.03 -3.65 4.76
N MET A 79 -0.70 -3.74 4.78
CA MET A 79 0.14 -2.87 5.63
C MET A 79 -0.07 -1.39 5.30
N MET A 80 -0.15 -1.03 4.02
CA MET A 80 -0.43 0.35 3.60
C MET A 80 -1.82 0.83 4.01
N GLN A 81 -2.83 -0.04 4.02
CA GLN A 81 -4.16 0.31 4.53
C GLN A 81 -4.15 0.51 6.05
N ALA A 82 -3.49 -0.38 6.80
CA ALA A 82 -3.36 -0.24 8.25
C ALA A 82 -2.56 1.01 8.64
N TRP A 83 -1.50 1.32 7.90
CA TRP A 83 -0.60 2.43 8.19
C TRP A 83 -1.01 3.77 7.59
N ARG A 84 -2.18 3.91 6.94
CA ARG A 84 -2.63 5.21 6.40
C ARG A 84 -2.49 6.39 7.39
N PRO A 85 -2.76 6.22 8.71
CA PRO A 85 -2.56 7.29 9.67
C PRO A 85 -1.12 7.77 9.79
N LEU A 86 -0.13 6.91 9.54
CA LEU A 86 1.30 7.21 9.65
C LEU A 86 1.94 7.62 8.30
N LEU A 87 1.28 7.29 7.20
CA LEU A 87 1.80 7.49 5.84
C LEU A 87 1.32 8.79 5.19
N PHE A 88 1.98 9.21 4.11
CA PHE A 88 1.45 10.17 3.13
C PHE A 88 0.25 9.59 2.36
N ALA A 89 -0.80 9.23 3.11
CA ALA A 89 -2.02 8.63 2.62
C ALA A 89 -3.23 9.35 3.24
N ASP A 90 -4.23 9.57 2.41
CA ASP A 90 -5.49 10.18 2.81
C ASP A 90 -6.31 9.21 3.68
N GLU A 91 -6.71 9.58 4.89
CA GLU A 91 -7.47 8.65 5.75
C GLU A 91 -8.95 8.57 5.36
N GLU A 92 -9.48 9.59 4.67
CA GLU A 92 -10.90 9.76 4.38
C GLU A 92 -11.32 8.97 3.12
N GLN A 93 -11.19 7.64 3.18
CA GLN A 93 -11.49 6.76 2.03
C GLN A 93 -12.99 6.66 1.71
N ALA A 94 -13.86 6.78 2.71
CA ALA A 94 -15.32 6.67 2.54
C ALA A 94 -15.87 7.68 1.51
N ALA A 95 -15.31 8.88 1.46
CA ALA A 95 -15.70 9.92 0.50
C ALA A 95 -15.50 9.49 -0.96
N LYS A 96 -14.54 8.58 -1.24
CA LYS A 96 -14.31 8.07 -2.61
C LYS A 96 -15.47 7.24 -3.13
N ALA A 97 -16.24 6.59 -2.25
CA ALA A 97 -17.37 5.76 -2.65
C ALA A 97 -18.55 6.59 -3.17
N GLN A 98 -18.71 7.83 -2.68
CA GLN A 98 -19.89 8.66 -2.97
C GLN A 98 -19.59 9.87 -3.88
N ARG A 99 -18.33 10.29 -3.99
CA ARG A 99 -17.92 11.46 -4.79
C ARG A 99 -18.16 11.27 -6.29
N ASP A 100 -18.72 12.23 -7.01
CA ASP A 100 -18.89 12.18 -8.48
C ASP A 100 -17.69 11.50 -9.18
N PRO A 101 -17.91 10.37 -9.89
CA PRO A 101 -16.84 9.58 -10.46
C PRO A 101 -16.20 10.24 -11.68
N VAL A 102 -16.83 11.23 -12.31
CA VAL A 102 -16.32 11.94 -13.48
C VAL A 102 -15.54 13.20 -13.06
N ALA A 103 -15.96 13.87 -11.99
CA ALA A 103 -15.29 15.08 -11.49
C ALA A 103 -13.81 14.83 -11.09
N PRO A 104 -12.90 15.81 -11.30
CA PRO A 104 -11.48 15.69 -10.94
C PRO A 104 -11.29 15.36 -9.46
N ALA A 105 -10.38 14.45 -9.11
CA ALA A 105 -10.16 14.02 -7.72
C ALA A 105 -9.63 15.14 -6.80
N THR A 106 -10.20 15.25 -5.60
CA THR A 106 -9.86 16.23 -4.55
C THR A 106 -9.40 15.48 -3.33
N ARG A 107 -8.26 15.89 -2.77
CA ARG A 107 -7.69 15.34 -1.53
C ARG A 107 -8.40 15.95 -0.32
N SER A 108 -8.51 15.19 0.77
CA SER A 108 -9.06 15.71 2.02
C SER A 108 -8.18 16.80 2.65
N ALA A 109 -8.78 17.59 3.55
CA ALA A 109 -8.04 18.61 4.30
C ALA A 109 -6.97 17.98 5.21
N SER A 110 -7.19 16.77 5.73
CA SER A 110 -6.21 16.02 6.51
C SER A 110 -5.01 15.59 5.64
N ALA A 111 -5.26 15.08 4.43
CA ALA A 111 -4.21 14.73 3.49
C ALA A 111 -3.38 15.94 3.04
N LEU A 112 -4.02 17.08 2.77
CA LEU A 112 -3.32 18.31 2.40
C LEU A 112 -2.41 18.81 3.54
N ARG A 113 -2.86 18.72 4.79
CA ARG A 113 -2.05 19.04 5.98
C ARG A 113 -0.83 18.13 6.12
N LYS A 114 -0.98 16.81 5.92
CA LYS A 114 0.17 15.88 5.93
C LYS A 114 1.21 16.26 4.88
N VAL A 115 0.76 16.60 3.66
CA VAL A 115 1.66 16.97 2.56
C VAL A 115 2.40 18.28 2.84
N SER A 116 1.71 19.30 3.33
CA SER A 116 2.34 20.60 3.60
C SER A 116 3.22 20.59 4.84
N GLY A 117 2.74 20.02 5.94
CA GLY A 117 3.45 20.03 7.22
C GLY A 117 4.49 18.92 7.37
N ARG A 118 4.36 17.81 6.63
CA ARG A 118 5.15 16.57 6.80
C ARG A 118 5.14 16.03 8.24
N THR A 119 4.15 16.43 9.03
CA THR A 119 3.97 16.06 10.43
C THR A 119 2.55 15.55 10.65
N LEU A 120 2.43 14.66 11.64
CA LEU A 120 1.17 14.13 12.14
C LEU A 120 0.61 15.04 13.23
N GLY A 121 -0.64 14.79 13.62
CA GLY A 121 -1.30 15.55 14.69
C GLY A 121 -0.60 15.45 16.06
N ASP A 122 0.24 14.42 16.25
CA ASP A 122 1.08 14.23 17.44
C ASP A 122 2.46 14.91 17.33
N GLY A 123 2.70 15.71 16.28
CA GLY A 123 3.95 16.42 16.05
C GLY A 123 5.08 15.56 15.45
N THR A 124 4.87 14.25 15.31
CA THR A 124 5.89 13.36 14.73
C THR A 124 5.87 13.40 13.20
N CYS A 125 6.98 13.02 12.56
CA CYS A 125 7.09 13.04 11.09
C CYS A 125 6.13 12.06 10.40
N VAL A 126 5.55 12.44 9.25
CA VAL A 126 4.85 11.52 8.33
C VAL A 126 5.88 10.69 7.57
N HIS A 127 5.56 9.42 7.30
CA HIS A 127 6.46 8.51 6.61
C HIS A 127 5.99 8.17 5.18
N SER A 128 6.94 7.80 4.31
CA SER A 128 6.64 6.93 3.17
C SER A 128 6.59 5.47 3.66
N PHE A 129 6.10 4.55 2.84
CA PHE A 129 6.12 3.14 3.21
C PHE A 129 7.54 2.65 3.51
N ASP A 130 8.49 3.02 2.65
CA ASP A 130 9.90 2.68 2.79
C ASP A 130 10.54 3.29 4.05
N SER A 131 10.31 4.58 4.31
CA SER A 131 10.91 5.22 5.49
C SER A 131 10.30 4.71 6.80
N LEU A 132 9.05 4.22 6.79
CA LEU A 132 8.47 3.55 7.95
C LEU A 132 9.05 2.15 8.13
N LEU A 133 9.26 1.39 7.05
CA LEU A 133 9.94 0.09 7.12
C LEU A 133 11.37 0.23 7.62
N HIS A 134 12.13 1.20 7.12
CA HIS A 134 13.48 1.50 7.59
C HIS A 134 13.49 1.93 9.06
N HIS A 135 12.45 2.65 9.51
CA HIS A 135 12.31 2.95 10.94
C HIS A 135 12.05 1.68 11.74
N LEU A 136 11.17 0.80 11.30
CA LEU A 136 10.90 -0.48 11.98
C LEU A 136 12.08 -1.45 11.94
N SER A 137 12.96 -1.39 10.94
CA SER A 137 14.11 -2.29 10.83
C SER A 137 15.18 -2.07 11.90
N THR A 138 15.07 -1.03 12.72
CA THR A 138 15.94 -0.85 13.89
C THR A 138 15.53 -1.76 15.07
N ILE A 139 14.37 -2.42 14.98
CA ILE A 139 13.96 -3.46 15.92
C ILE A 139 14.65 -4.76 15.51
N VAL A 140 15.63 -5.19 16.30
CA VAL A 140 16.44 -6.38 16.01
C VAL A 140 16.57 -7.25 17.26
N ARG A 141 16.83 -8.54 17.03
CA ARG A 141 17.24 -9.49 18.06
C ARG A 141 18.75 -9.65 18.02
N ASN A 142 19.43 -9.20 19.06
CA ASN A 142 20.88 -9.25 19.17
C ASN A 142 21.31 -10.45 20.02
N ALA A 143 22.35 -11.15 19.59
CA ALA A 143 23.08 -12.09 20.45
C ALA A 143 24.18 -11.31 21.17
N CYS A 144 24.04 -11.19 22.48
CA CYS A 144 24.90 -10.39 23.34
C CYS A 144 25.79 -11.29 24.20
N HIS A 145 26.97 -10.78 24.50
CA HIS A 145 27.84 -11.30 25.54
C HIS A 145 27.82 -10.36 26.74
N HIS A 146 28.13 -10.89 27.92
CA HIS A 146 28.41 -10.02 29.06
C HIS A 146 29.75 -9.28 28.85
N PRO A 147 29.94 -8.10 29.46
CA PRO A 147 31.19 -7.35 29.30
C PRO A 147 32.40 -8.13 29.81
N GLY A 148 33.39 -8.36 28.93
CA GLY A 148 34.61 -9.12 29.27
C GLY A 148 34.53 -10.62 28.99
N ALA A 149 33.44 -11.10 28.39
CA ALA A 149 33.30 -12.49 28.00
C ALA A 149 34.37 -12.95 27.00
N SER A 150 34.83 -14.18 27.17
CA SER A 150 35.69 -14.85 26.19
C SER A 150 34.89 -15.34 24.97
N ALA A 151 35.57 -15.62 23.86
CA ALA A 151 34.92 -16.05 22.60
C ALA A 151 34.12 -17.38 22.70
N HIS A 152 34.29 -18.13 23.78
CA HIS A 152 33.62 -19.42 24.01
C HIS A 152 32.56 -19.39 25.10
N GLU A 153 32.28 -18.21 25.66
CA GLU A 153 31.29 -18.05 26.73
C GLU A 153 29.86 -17.94 26.20
N ALA A 154 28.90 -18.27 27.07
CA ALA A 154 27.49 -18.29 26.74
C ALA A 154 26.97 -16.91 26.33
N THR A 155 26.17 -16.88 25.26
CA THR A 155 25.45 -15.70 24.79
C THR A 155 24.03 -15.66 25.34
N PHE A 156 23.43 -14.48 25.41
CA PHE A 156 21.99 -14.30 25.62
C PHE A 156 21.39 -13.41 24.53
N THR A 157 20.08 -13.50 24.30
CA THR A 157 19.39 -12.68 23.30
C THR A 157 18.75 -11.45 23.92
N LEU A 158 18.89 -10.29 23.28
CA LEU A 158 18.22 -9.05 23.65
C LEU A 158 17.51 -8.44 22.44
N ASP A 159 16.22 -8.14 22.61
CA ASP A 159 15.40 -7.47 21.59
C ASP A 159 15.41 -5.95 21.82
N THR A 160 15.53 -5.16 20.75
CA THR A 160 15.41 -3.70 20.84
C THR A 160 13.99 -3.31 21.30
N ALA A 161 13.87 -2.50 22.35
CA ALA A 161 12.58 -1.95 22.76
C ALA A 161 12.07 -0.94 21.72
N PRO A 162 10.86 -1.12 21.16
CA PRO A 162 10.32 -0.21 20.15
C PRO A 162 10.00 1.16 20.75
N ASP A 163 10.26 2.22 19.98
CA ASP A 163 9.78 3.56 20.34
C ASP A 163 8.25 3.67 20.17
N HIS A 164 7.67 4.79 20.63
CA HIS A 164 6.23 5.01 20.59
C HIS A 164 5.64 4.90 19.17
N LYS A 165 6.37 5.35 18.14
CA LYS A 165 5.90 5.30 16.76
C LYS A 165 6.00 3.90 16.18
N GLN A 166 7.09 3.19 16.46
CA GLN A 166 7.25 1.78 16.12
C GLN A 166 6.16 0.93 16.76
N GLN A 167 5.87 1.15 18.04
CA GLN A 167 4.78 0.46 18.74
C GLN A 167 3.43 0.75 18.06
N LYS A 168 3.13 2.01 17.77
CA LYS A 168 1.89 2.40 17.07
C LYS A 168 1.77 1.73 15.70
N ALA A 169 2.86 1.67 14.93
CA ALA A 169 2.88 0.97 13.65
C ALA A 169 2.59 -0.53 13.80
N LEU A 170 3.19 -1.20 14.80
CA LEU A 170 2.93 -2.62 15.08
C LEU A 170 1.49 -2.86 15.57
N GLU A 171 0.93 -1.99 16.42
CA GLU A 171 -0.48 -2.10 16.84
C GLU A 171 -1.44 -1.95 15.66
N LEU A 172 -1.18 -1.01 14.74
CA LEU A 172 -1.99 -0.86 13.54
C LEU A 172 -2.00 -2.13 12.68
N LEU A 173 -0.88 -2.85 12.59
CA LEU A 173 -0.83 -4.12 11.85
C LEU A 173 -1.74 -5.20 12.45
N LYS A 174 -2.00 -5.17 13.76
CA LYS A 174 -2.91 -6.13 14.41
C LYS A 174 -4.37 -5.90 14.04
N THR A 175 -4.70 -4.77 13.43
CA THR A 175 -6.07 -4.47 12.97
C THR A 175 -6.38 -5.06 11.59
N ILE A 176 -5.38 -5.63 10.91
CA ILE A 176 -5.57 -6.29 9.62
C ILE A 176 -6.41 -7.55 9.82
N ALA A 177 -7.62 -7.54 9.28
CA ALA A 177 -8.47 -8.71 9.13
C ALA A 177 -8.36 -9.22 7.68
N VAL A 178 -8.06 -10.52 7.53
CA VAL A 178 -7.91 -11.22 6.23
C VAL A 178 -9.06 -12.19 6.05
#